data_AF-A0A963EK99-F1
#
_entry.id   AF-A0A963EK99-F1
#
_cell.length_a   1.000
_cell.length_b   1.000
_cell.length_c   1.000
_cell.angle_alpha   90.00
_cell.angle_beta   90.00
_cell.angle_gamma   90.00
#
_symmetry.space_group_name_H-M   'P 1'
#
loop_
_entity.id
_entity.type
_entity.pdbx_description
1 polymer ?
#
loop_
_entity_poly.entity_id
_entity_poly.type
_entity_poly.pdbx_seq_one_letter_code
_entity_poly.pdbx_strand_id
1 'polypeptide(L)'
;GNYLRRSIELSGLDPDNLPEGDPSMMDFGDKPDLGGAKAWKDIWGSGQGIGAVKETVPAAEVVARLQREYAAAWQRLQGQVKGFL
;
A
#
# COMPACT_ATOMS: atom_id res chain seq x y z
N GLY A 1 10.59 -1.60 -8.38
CA GLY A 1 9.30 -0.92 -8.53
C GLY A 1 9.21 0.15 -7.47
N ASN A 2 9.18 1.41 -7.85
CA ASN A 2 9.03 2.52 -6.90
C ASN A 2 7.56 2.54 -6.43
N TYR A 3 7.34 2.19 -5.15
CA TYR A 3 6.02 2.13 -4.52
C TYR A 3 5.34 3.50 -4.36
N LEU A 4 6.05 4.59 -4.69
CA LEU A 4 5.56 5.96 -4.72
C LEU A 4 5.19 6.43 -6.13
N ARG A 5 5.65 5.76 -7.19
CA ARG A 5 5.55 6.26 -8.57
C ARG A 5 4.12 6.65 -8.94
N ARG A 6 3.14 5.79 -8.62
CA ARG A 6 1.73 6.04 -8.91
C ARG A 6 1.18 7.26 -8.16
N SER A 7 1.53 7.44 -6.89
CA SER A 7 1.02 8.56 -6.10
C SER A 7 1.69 9.89 -6.50
N ILE A 8 2.95 9.84 -6.93
CA ILE A 8 3.67 10.96 -7.57
C ILE A 8 2.96 11.38 -8.86
N GLU A 9 2.70 10.43 -9.76
CA GLU A 9 1.97 10.68 -11.02
C GLU A 9 0.56 11.24 -10.77
N LEU A 10 -0.18 10.67 -9.80
CA LEU A 10 -1.52 11.13 -9.42
C LEU A 10 -1.52 12.53 -8.80
N SER A 11 -0.40 12.94 -8.20
CA SER A 11 -0.19 14.29 -7.67
C SER A 11 0.26 15.29 -8.74
N GLY A 12 0.31 14.88 -10.01
CA GLY A 12 0.69 15.74 -11.13
C GLY A 12 2.19 15.95 -11.29
N LEU A 13 3.01 15.13 -10.62
CA LEU A 13 4.47 15.24 -10.65
C LEU A 13 5.09 14.18 -11.57
N ASP A 14 6.26 14.49 -12.13
CA ASP A 14 7.06 13.54 -12.91
C ASP A 14 7.98 12.74 -11.98
N PRO A 15 7.76 11.41 -11.82
CA PRO A 15 8.59 10.57 -10.96
C PRO A 15 10.05 10.44 -11.41
N ASP A 16 10.37 10.79 -12.67
CA ASP A 16 11.71 10.73 -13.23
C ASP A 16 12.40 12.11 -13.23
N ASN A 17 11.68 13.17 -12.84
CA ASN A 17 12.18 14.55 -12.77
C ASN A 17 11.69 15.27 -11.50
N LEU A 18 11.77 14.60 -10.36
CA LEU A 18 11.47 15.21 -9.07
C LEU A 18 12.61 16.15 -8.63
N PRO A 19 12.29 17.29 -7.98
CA PRO A 19 13.32 18.11 -7.33
C PRO A 19 14.05 17.28 -6.26
N GLU A 20 15.35 17.53 -6.08
CA GLU A 20 16.12 16.92 -4.99
C GLU A 20 15.49 17.32 -3.65
N GLY A 21 15.12 16.31 -2.86
CA GLY A 21 14.53 16.51 -1.54
C GLY A 21 15.61 16.89 -0.54
N ASP A 22 15.58 18.12 -0.04
CA ASP A 22 16.29 18.50 1.18
C ASP A 22 15.36 18.22 2.39
N PRO A 23 15.71 17.29 3.29
CA PRO A 23 14.90 16.99 4.47
C PRO A 23 14.65 18.19 5.39
N SER A 24 15.50 19.22 5.33
CA SER A 24 15.33 20.47 6.10
C SER A 24 14.24 21.39 5.54
N MET A 25 13.78 21.13 4.31
CA MET A 25 12.73 21.89 3.62
C MET A 25 11.34 21.30 3.81
N MET A 26 11.20 20.24 4.61
CA MET A 26 9.92 19.58 4.87
C MET A 26 9.01 20.49 5.71
N ASP A 27 7.91 20.97 5.11
CA ASP A 27 6.93 21.85 5.75
C ASP A 27 5.67 21.03 6.13
N PHE A 28 5.42 20.90 7.44
CA PHE A 28 4.22 20.24 7.97
C PHE A 28 2.99 21.17 8.01
N GLY A 29 3.15 22.44 7.65
CA GLY A 29 2.09 23.42 7.46
C GLY A 29 1.35 23.27 6.13
N ASP A 30 0.64 24.33 5.72
CA ASP A 30 -0.21 24.30 4.53
C ASP A 30 0.47 24.63 3.20
N LYS A 31 1.77 24.92 3.21
CA LYS A 31 2.53 25.23 2.01
C LYS A 31 2.94 23.95 1.27
N PRO A 32 2.82 23.89 -0.07
CA PRO A 32 3.36 22.80 -0.86
C PRO A 32 4.89 22.79 -0.83
N ASP A 33 5.51 21.62 -0.64
CA ASP A 33 6.96 21.41 -0.59
C ASP A 33 7.52 20.63 -1.79
N LEU A 34 6.64 20.06 -2.64
CA LEU A 34 6.98 19.35 -3.86
C LEU A 34 6.21 19.89 -5.07
N GLY A 35 6.65 21.02 -5.63
CA GLY A 35 6.17 21.49 -6.94
C GLY A 35 4.64 21.68 -7.04
N GLY A 36 3.96 21.94 -5.92
CA GLY A 36 2.50 22.07 -5.85
C GLY A 36 1.78 20.95 -5.09
N ALA A 37 2.46 19.86 -4.75
CA ALA A 37 1.98 18.81 -3.85
C ALA A 37 2.70 18.88 -2.49
N LYS A 38 2.10 18.27 -1.45
CA LYS A 38 2.73 18.03 -0.15
C LYS A 38 3.27 16.61 -0.08
N ALA A 39 4.58 16.46 0.12
CA ALA A 39 5.24 15.15 0.20
C ALA A 39 4.57 14.20 1.19
N TRP A 40 4.32 14.66 2.41
CA TRP A 40 3.82 13.83 3.51
C TRP A 40 2.32 13.49 3.40
N LYS A 41 1.55 14.28 2.63
CA LYS A 41 0.09 14.17 2.54
C LYS A 41 -0.37 13.58 1.21
N ASP A 42 0.29 13.94 0.12
CA ASP A 42 -0.18 13.65 -1.24
C ASP A 42 0.60 12.49 -1.87
N ILE A 43 1.82 12.21 -1.40
CA ILE A 43 2.63 11.08 -1.86
C ILE A 43 2.45 9.88 -0.93
N TRP A 44 1.78 8.84 -1.45
CA TRP A 44 1.46 7.63 -0.70
C TRP A 44 2.37 6.47 -1.09
N GLY A 45 2.92 5.78 -0.09
CA GLY A 45 3.61 4.51 -0.28
C GLY A 45 2.69 3.32 -0.06
N SER A 46 2.79 2.31 -0.92
CA SER A 46 2.08 1.03 -0.74
C SER A 46 2.98 -0.17 -1.02
N GLY A 47 2.93 -1.19 -0.16
CA GLY A 47 3.68 -2.43 -0.40
C GLY A 47 3.20 -3.19 -1.64
N GLN A 48 3.97 -4.19 -2.09
CA GLN A 48 3.65 -5.03 -3.26
C GLN A 48 2.26 -5.71 -3.16
N GLY A 49 1.75 -5.91 -1.94
CA GLY A 49 0.44 -6.49 -1.68
C GLY A 49 -0.76 -5.56 -1.97
N ILE A 50 -0.56 -4.30 -2.35
CA ILE A 50 -1.67 -3.34 -2.55
C ILE A 50 -2.68 -3.81 -3.59
N GLY A 51 -2.23 -4.58 -4.59
CA GLY A 51 -3.11 -5.13 -5.62
C GLY A 51 -4.17 -6.09 -5.09
N ALA A 52 -4.00 -6.66 -3.89
CA ALA A 52 -4.98 -7.52 -3.24
C ALA A 52 -6.12 -6.73 -2.55
N VAL A 53 -5.97 -5.42 -2.35
CA VAL A 53 -7.01 -4.57 -1.77
C VAL A 53 -8.00 -4.19 -2.88
N LYS A 54 -9.26 -4.59 -2.72
CA LYS A 54 -10.34 -4.40 -3.72
C LYS A 54 -11.52 -3.56 -3.24
N GLU A 55 -11.59 -3.30 -1.94
CA GLU A 55 -12.74 -2.69 -1.29
C GLU A 55 -12.31 -2.00 0.00
N THR A 56 -13.11 -1.03 0.44
CA THR A 56 -12.99 -0.39 1.74
C THR A 56 -14.08 -0.96 2.66
N VAL A 57 -13.66 -1.69 3.69
CA VAL A 57 -14.56 -2.38 4.62
C VAL A 57 -14.10 -2.15 6.07
N PRO A 58 -14.97 -2.36 7.08
CA PRO A 58 -14.55 -2.31 8.48
C PRO A 58 -13.39 -3.27 8.77
N ALA A 59 -12.48 -2.87 9.65
CA ALA A 59 -11.34 -3.72 10.03
C ALA A 59 -11.76 -5.11 10.54
N ALA A 60 -12.88 -5.19 11.26
CA ALA A 60 -13.45 -6.45 11.75
C ALA A 60 -13.78 -7.43 10.62
N GLU A 61 -14.22 -6.94 9.47
CA GLU A 61 -14.55 -7.76 8.31
C GLU A 61 -13.29 -8.38 7.69
N VAL A 62 -12.23 -7.60 7.56
CA VAL A 62 -10.92 -8.07 7.08
C VAL A 62 -10.37 -9.16 8.00
N VAL A 63 -10.40 -8.93 9.32
CA VAL A 63 -9.94 -9.90 10.32
C VAL A 63 -10.74 -11.20 10.24
N ALA A 64 -12.07 -11.09 10.18
CA ALA A 64 -12.95 -12.25 10.08
C ALA A 64 -12.72 -13.03 8.77
N ARG A 65 -12.48 -12.33 7.65
CA ARG A 65 -12.13 -12.96 6.37
C ARG A 65 -10.82 -13.74 6.47
N LEU A 66 -9.77 -13.12 6.99
CA LEU A 66 -8.45 -13.76 7.15
C LEU A 66 -8.52 -15.01 8.02
N GLN A 67 -9.28 -14.97 9.12
CA GLN A 67 -9.48 -16.13 9.99
C GLN A 67 -10.14 -17.30 9.24
N ARG A 68 -11.20 -17.03 8.47
CA ARG A 68 -11.89 -18.06 7.66
C ARG A 68 -10.97 -18.63 6.58
N GLU A 69 -10.26 -17.77 5.86
CA GLU A 69 -9.35 -18.19 4.78
C GLU A 69 -8.19 -19.05 5.30
N TYR A 70 -7.61 -18.67 6.44
CA TYR A 70 -6.58 -19.46 7.11
C TYR A 70 -7.09 -20.85 7.51
N ALA A 71 -8.24 -20.93 8.17
CA ALA A 71 -8.83 -22.21 8.58
C ALA A 71 -9.11 -23.12 7.37
N ALA A 72 -9.64 -22.55 6.28
CA ALA A 72 -9.87 -23.29 5.04
C ALA A 72 -8.56 -23.76 4.39
N ALA A 73 -7.51 -22.93 4.38
CA ALA A 73 -6.20 -23.31 3.87
C ALA A 73 -5.58 -24.45 4.68
N TRP A 74 -5.68 -24.38 6.00
CA TRP A 74 -5.21 -25.42 6.91
C TRP A 74 -5.91 -26.76 6.67
N GLN A 75 -7.24 -26.76 6.56
CA GLN A 75 -8.00 -27.98 6.26
C GLN A 75 -7.61 -28.59 4.90
N ARG A 76 -7.42 -27.76 3.86
CA ARG A 76 -6.95 -28.24 2.55
C ARG A 76 -5.57 -28.91 2.65
N LEU A 77 -4.62 -28.28 3.34
CA LEU A 77 -3.28 -28.82 3.51
C LEU A 77 -3.30 -30.17 4.26
N GLN A 78 -4.11 -30.27 5.32
CA GLN A 78 -4.30 -31.51 6.07
C GLN A 78 -4.88 -32.64 5.20
N GLY A 79 -5.84 -32.33 4.33
CA GLY A 79 -6.40 -33.29 3.38
C GLY A 79 -5.35 -33.79 2.37
N GLN A 80 -4.49 -32.90 1.88
CA GLN A 80 -3.42 -33.25 0.94
C GLN A 80 -2.35 -34.15 1.57
N VAL A 81 -1.98 -33.90 2.83
CA VAL A 81 -1.02 -34.75 3.55
C VAL A 81 -1.58 -36.15 3.78
N LYS A 82 -2.86 -36.27 4.15
CA LYS A 82 -3.53 -37.56 4.35
C LYS A 82 -3.72 -38.37 3.08
N GLY A 83 -3.88 -37.71 1.93
CA GLY A 83 -3.99 -38.41 0.63
C GLY A 83 -2.66 -38.98 0.11
N PHE A 84 -1.55 -38.67 0.78
CA PHE A 84 -0.20 -39.10 0.38
C PHE A 84 0.34 -40.25 1.26
N LEU A 85 -0.34 -40.60 2.35
CA LEU A 85 -0.02 -41.69 3.28
C LEU A 85 -1.06 -42.81 3.17
#